data_AF-A0A3N5F1H9-F1
#
_entry.id   AF-A0A3N5F1H9-F1
#
_cell.length_a   1.000
_cell.length_b   1.000
_cell.length_c   1.000
_cell.angle_alpha   90.00
_cell.angle_beta   90.00
_cell.angle_gamma   90.00
#
_symmetry.space_group_name_H-M   'P 1'
#
loop_
_entity.id
_entity.type
_entity.pdbx_description
1 polymer ?
#
loop_
_entity_poly.entity_id
_entity_poly.type
_entity_poly.pdbx_seq_one_letter_code
_entity_poly.pdbx_strand_id
1 'polypeptide(L)'
;MNTVCARSSRVGNHFCRMQDGITSRLRLAKAGLCLPLSFSSLLGYLLAEPEFSREAILVVAGIFSLASGGATLNSLQEWRLDGQMVRTRNRPLPQGELSGRQAAVQSAVLIVAGLIFLSMLASLWPVVLGIVALLLYNGVYTVLKR
;
A
#
# COMPACT_ATOMS: atom_id res chain seq x y z
N MET A 1 17.95 -9.90 17.21
CA MET A 1 18.67 -8.72 17.71
C MET A 1 18.03 -7.48 17.10
N ASN A 2 17.31 -6.70 17.90
CA ASN A 2 17.08 -5.26 17.73
C ASN A 2 16.36 -4.74 18.97
N THR A 3 17.16 -4.58 20.02
CA THR A 3 16.85 -3.92 21.29
C THR A 3 17.15 -2.43 21.16
N VAL A 4 16.18 -1.62 20.74
CA VAL A 4 16.28 -0.15 20.81
C VAL A 4 14.92 0.46 21.17
N CYS A 5 14.48 0.36 22.43
CA CYS A 5 13.72 1.45 23.08
C CYS A 5 13.76 1.18 24.60
N ALA A 6 14.97 1.23 25.18
CA ALA A 6 15.17 1.27 26.63
C ALA A 6 15.91 2.57 26.99
N ARG A 7 15.22 3.71 26.90
CA ARG A 7 15.60 4.90 27.69
C ARG A 7 14.43 5.86 27.89
N SER A 8 13.95 5.82 29.13
CA SER A 8 12.97 6.69 29.76
C SER A 8 13.30 8.18 29.58
N SER A 9 12.66 8.84 28.61
CA SER A 9 12.43 10.28 28.62
C SER A 9 11.07 10.57 28.00
N ARG A 10 10.30 11.48 28.60
CA ARG A 10 8.91 11.79 28.18
C ARG A 10 8.84 12.27 26.71
N VAL A 11 9.92 12.87 26.21
CA VAL A 11 10.09 13.30 24.81
C VAL A 11 10.46 12.13 23.89
N GLY A 12 11.33 11.21 24.35
CA GLY A 12 11.67 9.98 23.62
C GLY A 12 10.46 9.08 23.38
N ASN A 13 9.50 9.04 24.32
CA ASN A 13 8.26 8.28 24.17
C ASN A 13 7.35 8.83 23.06
N HIS A 14 7.33 10.15 22.81
CA HIS A 14 6.54 10.72 21.71
C HIS A 14 7.16 10.40 20.34
N PHE A 15 8.49 10.45 20.23
CA PHE A 15 9.19 10.12 18.99
C PHE A 15 9.14 8.62 18.68
N CYS A 16 9.35 7.73 19.68
CA CYS A 16 9.21 6.26 19.52
C CYS A 16 7.75 5.93 19.08
N ARG A 17 6.70 6.46 19.75
CA ARG A 17 5.28 6.27 19.34
C ARG A 17 4.95 6.79 17.94
N MET A 18 5.50 7.92 17.52
CA MET A 18 5.28 8.47 16.17
C MET A 18 5.97 7.63 15.09
N GLN A 19 7.20 7.17 15.35
CA GLN A 19 7.92 6.26 14.46
C GLN A 19 7.19 4.91 14.31
N ASP A 20 6.61 4.40 15.40
CA ASP A 20 5.81 3.18 15.39
C ASP A 20 4.56 3.36 14.51
N GLY A 21 3.84 4.48 14.64
CA GLY A 21 2.62 4.74 13.88
C GLY A 21 2.83 4.84 12.36
N ILE A 22 3.88 5.54 11.91
CA ILE A 22 4.20 5.65 10.48
C ILE A 22 4.65 4.30 9.92
N THR A 23 5.49 3.59 10.67
CA THR A 23 5.98 2.26 10.27
C THR A 23 4.83 1.27 10.14
N SER A 24 3.87 1.26 11.08
CA SER A 24 2.69 0.40 10.99
C SER A 24 1.85 0.70 9.75
N ARG A 25 1.67 1.97 9.38
CA ARG A 25 0.95 2.36 8.15
C ARG A 25 1.67 1.92 6.88
N LEU A 26 2.99 2.08 6.81
CA LEU A 26 3.81 1.64 5.67
C LEU A 26 3.86 0.11 5.54
N ARG A 27 3.93 -0.61 6.68
CA ARG A 27 3.84 -2.08 6.73
C ARG A 27 2.46 -2.55 6.26
N LEU A 28 1.39 -1.88 6.68
CA LEU A 28 0.03 -2.21 6.27
C LEU A 28 -0.19 -2.01 4.76
N ALA A 29 0.37 -0.92 4.21
CA ALA A 29 0.39 -0.62 2.78
C ALA A 29 1.27 -1.58 1.97
N LYS A 30 2.06 -2.44 2.64
CA LYS A 30 3.04 -3.32 2.01
C LYS A 30 3.98 -2.57 1.07
N ALA A 31 4.41 -1.36 1.47
CA ALA A 31 5.20 -0.45 0.62
C ALA A 31 6.45 -1.11 0.02
N GLY A 32 7.14 -1.97 0.77
CA GLY A 32 8.31 -2.71 0.28
C GLY A 32 8.01 -3.66 -0.89
N LEU A 33 6.78 -4.19 -1.01
CA LEU A 33 6.35 -5.00 -2.15
C LEU A 33 5.87 -4.12 -3.31
N CYS A 34 5.25 -2.98 -3.01
CA CYS A 34 4.73 -2.07 -4.04
C CYS A 34 5.82 -1.25 -4.73
N LEU A 35 6.95 -0.98 -4.06
CA LEU A 35 8.08 -0.24 -4.64
C LEU A 35 8.67 -0.93 -5.90
N PRO A 36 9.06 -2.23 -5.87
CA PRO A 36 9.52 -2.93 -7.06
C PRO A 36 8.45 -3.03 -8.16
N LEU A 37 7.18 -3.14 -7.78
CA LEU A 37 6.06 -3.16 -8.74
C LEU A 37 5.98 -1.82 -9.50
N SER A 38 6.04 -0.69 -8.80
CA SER A 38 6.06 0.64 -9.44
C SER A 38 7.33 0.89 -10.25
N PHE A 39 8.47 0.35 -9.83
CA PHE A 39 9.69 0.41 -10.61
C PHE A 39 9.58 -0.38 -11.92
N SER A 40 8.94 -1.55 -11.88
CA SER A 40 8.67 -2.35 -13.08
C SER A 40 7.76 -1.61 -14.06
N SER A 41 6.73 -0.89 -13.57
CA SER A 41 5.90 -0.05 -14.44
C SER A 41 6.65 1.13 -15.05
N LEU A 42 7.63 1.71 -14.35
CA LEU A 42 8.49 2.75 -14.91
C LEU A 42 9.30 2.23 -16.09
N LEU A 43 9.91 1.05 -15.95
CA LEU A 43 10.64 0.42 -17.04
C LEU A 43 9.73 0.13 -18.23
N GLY A 44 8.51 -0.36 -17.97
CA GLY A 44 7.50 -0.56 -19.01
C GLY A 44 7.14 0.73 -19.76
N TYR A 45 6.98 1.85 -19.04
CA TYR A 45 6.77 3.15 -19.65
C TYR A 45 7.98 3.61 -20.48
N LEU A 46 9.20 3.49 -19.94
CA LEU A 46 10.43 3.90 -20.63
C LEU A 46 10.73 3.08 -21.89
N LEU A 47 10.21 1.86 -22.00
CA LEU A 47 10.28 1.07 -23.22
C LEU A 47 9.37 1.61 -24.34
N ALA A 48 8.24 2.23 -23.98
CA ALA A 48 7.33 2.85 -24.93
C ALA A 48 7.76 4.28 -25.28
N GLU A 49 8.19 5.04 -24.28
CA GLU A 49 8.68 6.41 -24.40
C GLU A 49 10.04 6.55 -23.70
N PRO A 50 11.16 6.57 -24.45
CA PRO A 50 12.51 6.47 -23.88
C PRO A 50 12.97 7.71 -23.10
N GLU A 51 12.17 8.77 -23.04
CA GLU A 51 12.50 9.99 -22.32
C GLU A 51 11.87 10.02 -20.92
N PHE A 52 12.66 10.43 -19.93
CA PHE A 52 12.15 10.59 -18.57
C PHE A 52 11.31 11.86 -18.47
N SER A 53 10.00 11.71 -18.68
CA SER A 53 9.03 12.81 -18.71
C SER A 53 8.27 12.96 -17.38
N ARG A 54 7.41 13.97 -17.30
CA ARG A 54 6.42 14.12 -16.21
C ARG A 54 5.52 12.89 -16.08
N GLU A 55 5.21 12.22 -17.19
CA GLU A 55 4.33 11.04 -17.18
C GLU A 55 4.99 9.85 -16.51
N ALA A 56 6.30 9.68 -16.65
CA ALA A 56 7.07 8.65 -15.94
C ALA A 56 6.87 8.73 -14.42
N ILE A 57 6.89 9.95 -13.88
CA ILE A 57 6.66 10.21 -12.44
C ILE A 57 5.21 9.88 -12.06
N LEU A 58 4.25 10.27 -12.90
CA LEU A 58 2.82 9.98 -12.67
C LEU A 58 2.52 8.48 -12.73
N VAL A 59 3.17 7.73 -13.62
CA VAL A 59 3.07 6.25 -13.69
C VAL A 59 3.54 5.64 -12.37
N VAL A 60 4.74 6.01 -11.91
CA VAL A 60 5.30 5.47 -10.66
C VAL A 60 4.40 5.81 -9.48
N ALA A 61 4.03 7.09 -9.33
CA ALA A 61 3.19 7.56 -8.23
C ALA A 61 1.79 6.91 -8.25
N GLY A 62 1.19 6.79 -9.44
CA GLY A 62 -0.12 6.18 -9.65
C GLY A 62 -0.13 4.70 -9.32
N ILE A 63 0.80 3.93 -9.91
CA ILE A 63 0.91 2.49 -9.68
C ILE A 63 1.28 2.18 -8.23
N PHE A 64 2.25 2.90 -7.66
CA PHE A 64 2.64 2.71 -6.25
C PHE A 64 1.47 2.95 -5.30
N SER A 65 0.74 4.05 -5.49
CA SER A 65 -0.40 4.43 -4.63
C SER A 65 -1.54 3.43 -4.79
N LEU A 66 -1.91 3.09 -6.03
CA LEU A 66 -3.00 2.16 -6.31
C LEU A 66 -2.70 0.75 -5.76
N ALA A 67 -1.48 0.25 -5.98
CA ALA A 67 -1.03 -1.05 -5.47
C ALA A 67 -1.00 -1.07 -3.93
N SER A 68 -0.48 -0.02 -3.30
CA SER A 68 -0.45 0.13 -1.84
C SER A 68 -1.86 0.20 -1.24
N GLY A 69 -2.77 0.90 -1.91
CA GLY A 69 -4.18 1.00 -1.54
C GLY A 69 -4.90 -0.35 -1.62
N GLY A 70 -4.69 -1.09 -2.71
CA GLY A 70 -5.20 -2.46 -2.86
C GLY A 70 -4.58 -3.45 -1.86
N ALA A 71 -3.29 -3.35 -1.58
CA ALA A 71 -2.62 -4.18 -0.57
C ALA A 71 -3.15 -3.92 0.85
N THR A 72 -3.48 -2.66 1.16
CA THR A 72 -4.14 -2.25 2.41
C THR A 72 -5.56 -2.82 2.48
N LEU A 73 -6.32 -2.73 1.39
CA LEU A 73 -7.67 -3.28 1.30
C LEU A 73 -7.67 -4.79 1.53
N ASN A 74 -6.74 -5.51 0.89
CA ASN A 74 -6.60 -6.95 1.10
C ASN A 74 -6.30 -7.27 2.58
N SER A 75 -5.39 -6.52 3.23
CA SER A 75 -5.13 -6.70 4.67
C SER A 75 -6.38 -6.45 5.52
N LEU A 76 -7.21 -5.48 5.14
CA LEU A 76 -8.49 -5.19 5.80
C LEU A 76 -9.54 -6.27 5.52
N GLN A 77 -9.53 -6.93 4.37
CA GLN A 77 -10.43 -8.05 4.10
C GLN A 77 -9.99 -9.26 4.95
N GLU A 78 -8.71 -9.62 4.95
CA GLU A 78 -8.19 -10.86 5.55
C GLU A 78 -7.92 -10.79 7.07
N TRP A 79 -8.06 -9.62 7.71
CA TRP A 79 -7.56 -9.38 9.07
C TRP A 79 -7.97 -10.41 10.14
N ARG A 80 -9.19 -10.97 10.07
CA ARG A 80 -9.66 -11.99 11.03
C ARG A 80 -8.91 -13.31 10.86
N LEU A 81 -8.75 -13.75 9.61
CA LEU A 81 -8.01 -14.97 9.27
C LEU A 81 -6.52 -14.79 9.55
N ASP A 82 -5.98 -13.60 9.22
CA ASP A 82 -4.58 -13.27 9.49
C ASP A 82 -4.22 -13.41 10.98
N GLY A 83 -5.17 -13.12 11.90
CA GLY A 83 -4.99 -13.27 13.34
C GLY A 83 -4.88 -14.72 13.83
N GLN A 84 -5.39 -15.68 13.07
CA GLN A 84 -5.34 -17.11 13.42
C GLN A 84 -4.08 -17.82 12.89
N MET A 85 -3.35 -17.18 11.98
CA MET A 85 -2.19 -17.78 11.31
C MET A 85 -0.86 -17.37 11.95
N VAL A 86 0.02 -18.33 12.23
CA VAL A 86 1.34 -18.10 12.84
C VAL A 86 2.18 -17.08 12.07
N ARG A 87 2.13 -17.10 10.74
CA ARG A 87 2.91 -16.22 9.86
C ARG A 87 2.43 -14.77 9.84
N THR A 88 1.13 -14.53 10.02
CA THR A 88 0.50 -13.21 9.76
C THR A 88 -0.18 -12.60 10.97
N ARG A 89 -0.24 -13.32 12.09
CA ARG A 89 -0.80 -12.83 13.36
C ARG A 89 -0.14 -11.54 13.85
N ASN A 90 1.11 -11.30 13.49
CA ASN A 90 1.89 -10.11 13.87
C ASN A 90 1.71 -8.92 12.91
N ARG A 91 0.76 -8.98 11.97
CA ARG A 91 0.45 -7.83 11.11
C ARG A 91 -0.22 -6.70 11.95
N PRO A 92 -0.12 -5.43 11.51
CA PRO A 92 -0.63 -4.28 12.27
C PRO A 92 -2.14 -4.33 12.59
N LEU A 93 -2.97 -4.87 11.69
CA LEU A 93 -4.42 -4.97 11.86
C LEU A 93 -4.82 -6.04 12.90
N PRO A 94 -4.37 -7.32 12.79
CA PRO A 94 -4.64 -8.33 13.80
C PRO A 94 -4.12 -7.99 15.21
N GLN A 95 -3.01 -7.27 15.30
CA GLN A 95 -2.43 -6.82 16.57
C GLN A 95 -3.16 -5.61 17.19
N GLY A 96 -4.08 -4.98 16.45
CA GLY A 96 -4.77 -3.78 16.90
C GLY A 96 -3.90 -2.51 16.94
N GLU A 97 -2.72 -2.52 16.30
CA GLU A 97 -1.87 -1.33 16.14
C GLU A 97 -2.55 -0.24 15.30
N LEU A 98 -3.41 -0.66 14.37
CA LEU A 98 -4.24 0.21 13.54
C LEU A 98 -5.70 -0.26 13.59
N SER A 99 -6.63 0.69 13.68
CA SER A 99 -8.05 0.35 13.63
C SER A 99 -8.51 0.00 12.21
N GLY A 100 -9.53 -0.86 12.09
CA GLY A 100 -10.12 -1.19 10.79
C GLY A 100 -10.60 0.05 10.03
N ARG A 101 -11.12 1.06 10.73
CA ARG A 101 -11.52 2.34 10.14
C ARG A 101 -10.33 3.11 9.58
N GLN A 102 -9.21 3.17 10.31
CA GLN A 102 -7.99 3.82 9.82
C GLN A 102 -7.45 3.13 8.56
N ALA A 103 -7.46 1.80 8.54
CA ALA A 103 -7.05 1.01 7.38
C ALA A 103 -7.98 1.24 6.17
N ALA A 104 -9.30 1.29 6.39
CA ALA A 104 -10.27 1.56 5.34
C ALA A 104 -10.07 2.95 4.71
N VAL A 105 -9.91 3.98 5.54
CA VAL A 105 -9.65 5.35 5.07
C VAL A 105 -8.31 5.42 4.32
N GLN A 106 -7.25 4.82 4.87
CA GLN A 106 -5.94 4.79 4.21
C GLN A 106 -6.01 4.10 2.84
N SER A 107 -6.69 2.95 2.76
CA SER A 107 -6.89 2.25 1.50
C SER A 107 -7.64 3.09 0.47
N ALA A 108 -8.76 3.70 0.86
CA ALA A 108 -9.57 4.54 -0.01
C ALA A 108 -8.77 5.74 -0.54
N VAL A 109 -8.04 6.43 0.34
CA VAL A 109 -7.20 7.58 -0.03
C VAL A 109 -6.12 7.17 -1.03
N LEU A 110 -5.43 6.05 -0.79
CA LEU A 110 -4.37 5.55 -1.69
C LEU A 110 -4.92 5.11 -3.06
N ILE A 111 -6.07 4.43 -3.08
CA ILE A 111 -6.73 4.03 -4.33
C ILE A 111 -7.13 5.25 -5.13
N VAL A 112 -7.83 6.21 -4.50
CA VAL A 112 -8.26 7.45 -5.17
C VAL A 112 -7.06 8.25 -5.66
N ALA A 113 -6.02 8.42 -4.84
CA ALA A 113 -4.79 9.10 -5.26
C ALA A 113 -4.13 8.40 -6.46
N GLY A 114 -4.06 7.07 -6.44
CA GLY A 114 -3.52 6.29 -7.56
C GLY A 114 -4.30 6.50 -8.85
N LEU A 115 -5.63 6.44 -8.78
CA LEU A 115 -6.50 6.68 -9.94
C LEU A 115 -6.39 8.12 -10.46
N ILE A 116 -6.27 9.11 -9.56
CA ILE A 116 -6.06 10.51 -9.94
C ILE A 116 -4.75 10.66 -10.72
N PHE A 117 -3.63 10.15 -10.19
CA PHE A 117 -2.34 10.22 -10.90
C PHE A 117 -2.40 9.53 -12.26
N LEU A 118 -3.05 8.37 -12.35
CA LEU A 118 -3.20 7.66 -13.62
C LEU A 118 -4.12 8.39 -14.61
N SER A 119 -5.11 9.14 -14.12
CA SER A 119 -6.01 9.94 -14.99
C SER A 119 -5.35 11.20 -15.57
N MET A 120 -4.19 11.59 -15.04
CA MET A 120 -3.42 12.75 -15.51
C MET A 120 -2.43 12.41 -16.64
N LEU A 121 -2.38 11.15 -17.06
CA LEU A 121 -1.65 10.71 -18.26
C LEU A 121 -2.43 11.09 -19.53
N ALA A 122 -1.75 11.06 -20.68
CA ALA A 122 -2.38 11.34 -21.98
C ALA A 122 -3.55 10.39 -22.34
N SER A 123 -3.65 9.23 -21.68
CA SER A 123 -4.64 8.20 -21.98
C SER A 123 -5.32 7.68 -20.71
N LEU A 124 -6.61 7.32 -20.82
CA LEU A 124 -7.39 6.73 -19.73
C LEU A 124 -7.24 5.22 -19.60
N TRP A 125 -6.55 4.56 -20.54
CA TRP A 125 -6.32 3.11 -20.48
C TRP A 125 -5.65 2.64 -19.17
N PRO A 126 -4.62 3.32 -18.62
CA PRO A 126 -4.03 2.95 -17.34
C PRO A 126 -5.02 2.98 -16.17
N VAL A 127 -5.98 3.90 -16.17
CA VAL A 127 -7.05 3.97 -15.16
C VAL A 127 -7.94 2.74 -15.24
N VAL A 128 -8.39 2.40 -16.45
CA VAL A 128 -9.25 1.22 -16.67
C VAL A 128 -8.54 -0.07 -16.25
N LEU A 129 -7.29 -0.25 -16.70
CA LEU A 129 -6.47 -1.41 -16.33
C LEU A 129 -6.21 -1.46 -14.82
N GLY A 130 -5.95 -0.32 -14.19
CA GLY A 130 -5.78 -0.21 -12.75
C GLY A 130 -7.03 -0.61 -11.96
N ILE A 131 -8.22 -0.16 -12.39
CA ILE A 131 -9.50 -0.57 -11.79
C ILE A 131 -9.73 -2.06 -11.97
N VAL A 132 -9.52 -2.59 -13.17
CA VAL A 132 -9.65 -4.02 -13.46
C VAL A 132 -8.70 -4.84 -12.58
N ALA A 133 -7.43 -4.45 -12.46
CA ALA A 133 -6.47 -5.12 -11.59
C ALA A 133 -6.90 -5.08 -10.11
N LEU A 134 -7.41 -3.94 -9.64
CA LEU A 134 -7.90 -3.80 -8.27
C LEU A 134 -9.11 -4.72 -7.99
N LEU A 135 -10.05 -4.79 -8.93
CA LEU A 135 -11.23 -5.66 -8.85
C LEU A 135 -10.87 -7.14 -8.92
N LEU A 136 -9.98 -7.52 -9.83
CA LEU A 136 -9.50 -8.89 -9.93
C LEU A 136 -8.79 -9.32 -8.65
N TYR A 137 -7.92 -8.46 -8.10
CA TYR A 137 -7.19 -8.80 -6.88
C TYR A 137 -8.09 -8.83 -5.64
N ASN A 138 -8.82 -7.76 -5.33
CA ASN A 138 -9.58 -7.66 -4.07
C ASN A 138 -11.01 -8.21 -4.15
N GLY A 139 -11.62 -8.21 -5.34
CA GLY A 139 -12.99 -8.64 -5.55
C GLY A 139 -13.11 -10.11 -5.95
N VAL A 140 -12.22 -10.58 -6.84
CA VAL A 140 -12.26 -11.96 -7.33
C VAL A 140 -11.30 -12.84 -6.54
N TYR A 141 -10.00 -12.55 -6.58
CA TYR A 141 -8.98 -13.40 -5.98
C TYR A 141 -9.11 -13.52 -4.46
N THR A 142 -9.25 -12.39 -3.74
CA THR A 142 -9.37 -12.42 -2.27
C THR A 142 -10.66 -13.10 -1.79
N VAL A 143 -11.75 -13.04 -2.58
CA VAL A 143 -12.99 -13.75 -2.25
C VAL A 143 -12.85 -15.24 -2.52
N LEU A 144 -12.30 -15.63 -3.67
CA LEU A 144 -12.09 -17.03 -4.05
C LEU A 144 -11.12 -17.78 -3.12
N LYS A 145 -10.17 -17.05 -2.52
CA LYS A 145 -9.20 -17.62 -1.59
C LYS A 145 -9.81 -18.04 -0.24
N ARG A 146 -10.99 -17.52 0.11
CA ARG A 146 -11.69 -17.88 1.36
C ARG A 146 -12.47 -19.18 1.19
#